data_AF-A0A430HBY1-F1
#
_entry.id   AF-A0A430HBY1-F1
#
_cell.length_a   1.000
_cell.length_b   1.000
_cell.length_c   1.000
_cell.angle_alpha   90.00
_cell.angle_beta   90.00
_cell.angle_gamma   90.00
#
_symmetry.space_group_name_H-M   'P 1'
#
loop_
_entity.id
_entity.type
_entity.pdbx_description
1 polymer ?
#
loop_
_entity_poly.entity_id
_entity_poly.type
_entity_poly.pdbx_seq_one_letter_code
_entity_poly.pdbx_strand_id
1 'polypeptide(L)'
;MTIRHLSLALAACLACTTAAAAPAFDDKFRQLEELLPTSGITRTASGAPGHAYWQQRADYKLRATLDEAKRRIDGSGSVTYHNNSPDTLSYLWVQLDQNMFRADSDNRAISTVPSREAWARGTEADGMRFEAMRFIVESRTFEGGFNITALTDGGGQPLKYTINKTMMRIDLP
;
A
#
# COMPACT_ATOMS: atom_id res chain seq x y z
N MET A 1 -59.35 19.85 71.15
CA MET A 1 -57.90 19.69 70.92
C MET A 1 -57.71 18.96 69.60
N THR A 2 -57.84 19.67 68.47
CA THR A 2 -56.77 20.10 67.52
C THR A 2 -56.18 18.95 66.68
N ILE A 3 -56.11 18.93 65.35
CA ILE A 3 -56.76 19.56 64.18
C ILE A 3 -56.39 18.64 62.98
N ARG A 4 -57.28 18.53 61.98
CA ARG A 4 -57.09 17.83 60.69
C ARG A 4 -56.11 18.57 59.76
N HIS A 5 -55.30 17.84 58.98
CA HIS A 5 -54.72 18.25 57.69
C HIS A 5 -54.82 17.04 56.74
N LEU A 6 -55.62 17.04 55.66
CA LEU A 6 -55.41 17.67 54.34
C LEU A 6 -54.13 17.13 53.67
N SER A 7 -54.20 16.32 52.61
CA SER A 7 -54.09 16.81 51.21
C SER A 7 -54.41 15.74 50.16
N LEU A 8 -54.93 16.24 49.03
CA LEU A 8 -55.45 15.63 47.79
C LEU A 8 -54.34 15.31 46.76
N ALA A 9 -54.49 14.25 45.93
CA ALA A 9 -54.00 14.11 44.53
C ALA A 9 -54.30 12.68 44.02
N LEU A 10 -55.25 12.37 43.13
CA LEU A 10 -55.44 12.66 41.69
C LEU A 10 -54.47 11.93 40.74
N ALA A 11 -54.99 10.83 40.16
CA ALA A 11 -54.85 10.25 38.80
C ALA A 11 -53.50 10.26 38.04
N ALA A 12 -53.15 9.11 37.42
CA ALA A 12 -52.86 9.03 35.98
C ALA A 12 -52.64 7.60 35.48
N CYS A 13 -53.22 7.32 34.31
CA CYS A 13 -53.10 6.10 33.51
C CYS A 13 -51.66 5.82 33.08
N LEU A 14 -51.23 4.56 33.12
CA LEU A 14 -50.12 4.09 32.29
C LEU A 14 -50.70 3.33 31.08
N ALA A 15 -50.85 4.06 29.98
CA ALA A 15 -51.06 3.48 28.66
C ALA A 15 -49.78 2.76 28.23
N CYS A 16 -49.90 1.47 27.90
CA CYS A 16 -48.83 0.68 27.32
C CYS A 16 -48.64 1.15 25.86
N THR A 17 -47.64 1.99 25.61
CA THR A 17 -47.24 2.34 24.25
C THR A 17 -46.33 1.24 23.70
N THR A 18 -46.85 0.48 22.74
CA THR A 18 -46.03 -0.41 21.91
C THR A 18 -45.12 0.46 21.04
N ALA A 19 -43.82 0.50 21.35
CA ALA A 19 -42.83 1.09 20.46
C ALA A 19 -42.72 0.19 19.22
N ALA A 20 -43.38 0.60 18.12
CA ALA A 20 -43.17 -0.01 16.82
C ALA A 20 -41.74 0.32 16.36
N ALA A 21 -40.87 -0.70 16.34
CA ALA A 21 -39.55 -0.57 15.76
C ALA A 21 -39.69 -0.22 14.28
N ALA A 22 -39.07 0.88 13.85
CA ALA A 22 -39.05 1.29 12.45
C ALA A 22 -38.49 0.16 11.55
N PRO A 23 -38.97 0.00 10.31
CA PRO A 23 -38.47 -1.02 9.40
C PRO A 23 -36.97 -0.84 9.15
N ALA A 24 -36.24 -1.95 9.06
CA ALA A 24 -34.80 -1.94 8.82
C ALA A 24 -34.48 -1.22 7.49
N PHE A 25 -33.77 -0.10 7.58
CA PHE A 25 -33.35 0.71 6.44
C PHE A 25 -32.10 0.09 5.77
N ASP A 26 -32.23 -0.34 4.52
CA ASP A 26 -31.19 -0.97 3.70
C ASP A 26 -30.52 0.10 2.81
N ASP A 27 -29.44 0.69 3.33
CA ASP A 27 -28.67 1.72 2.62
C ASP A 27 -27.59 1.08 1.74
N LYS A 28 -27.83 1.07 0.42
CA LYS A 28 -26.92 0.53 -0.59
C LYS A 28 -25.60 1.30 -0.74
N PHE A 29 -25.49 2.48 -0.12
CA PHE A 29 -24.30 3.34 -0.16
C PHE A 29 -23.70 3.57 1.23
N ARG A 30 -24.08 2.78 2.24
CA ARG A 30 -23.47 2.86 3.56
C ARG A 30 -21.96 2.66 3.47
N GLN A 31 -21.20 3.51 4.15
CA GLN A 31 -19.75 3.32 4.25
C GLN A 31 -19.45 1.97 4.91
N LEU A 32 -18.57 1.18 4.28
CA LEU A 32 -18.17 -0.13 4.77
C LEU A 32 -17.43 -0.07 6.13
N GLU A 33 -16.93 1.10 6.51
CA GLU A 33 -16.09 1.34 7.69
C GLU A 33 -16.81 2.03 8.85
N GLU A 34 -18.15 2.09 8.86
CA GLU A 34 -18.89 2.71 9.98
C GLU A 34 -18.67 1.96 11.31
N LEU A 35 -18.38 0.66 11.25
CA LEU A 35 -18.01 -0.14 12.40
C LEU A 35 -16.48 -0.27 12.49
N LEU A 36 -15.89 0.38 13.48
CA LEU A 36 -14.49 0.14 13.83
C LEU A 36 -14.29 -1.35 14.16
N PRO A 37 -13.16 -1.95 13.75
CA PRO A 37 -12.88 -3.35 14.06
C PRO A 37 -12.91 -3.57 15.57
N THR A 38 -13.63 -4.61 16.00
CA THR A 38 -13.63 -5.02 17.41
C THR A 38 -12.23 -5.47 17.81
N SER A 39 -11.80 -5.10 19.01
CA SER A 39 -10.49 -5.50 19.53
C SER A 39 -10.30 -7.01 19.47
N GLY A 40 -9.12 -7.46 19.05
CA GLY A 40 -8.73 -8.86 18.98
C GLY A 40 -7.40 -9.14 19.66
N ILE A 41 -6.94 -10.39 19.58
CA ILE A 41 -5.68 -10.84 20.20
C ILE A 41 -4.42 -10.19 19.60
N THR A 42 -4.52 -9.72 18.36
CA THR A 42 -3.43 -9.09 17.59
C THR A 42 -3.44 -7.57 17.70
N ARG A 43 -4.61 -6.95 17.95
CA ARG A 43 -4.74 -5.49 18.08
C ARG A 43 -5.82 -5.14 19.12
N THR A 44 -5.44 -4.40 20.15
CA THR A 44 -6.34 -4.01 21.24
C THR A 44 -7.31 -2.89 20.82
N ALA A 45 -8.30 -2.57 21.66
CA ALA A 45 -9.25 -1.48 21.41
C ALA A 45 -8.57 -0.10 21.33
N SER A 46 -7.36 0.06 21.87
CA SER A 46 -6.56 1.28 21.76
C SER A 46 -5.72 1.33 20.48
N GLY A 47 -5.79 0.31 19.62
CA GLY A 47 -4.97 0.19 18.41
C GLY A 47 -3.54 -0.31 18.67
N ALA A 48 -3.17 -0.54 19.93
CA ALA A 48 -1.86 -1.06 20.31
C ALA A 48 -1.69 -2.55 19.89
N PRO A 49 -0.45 -2.99 19.63
CA PRO A 49 -0.12 -4.41 19.49
C PRO A 49 -0.70 -5.26 20.64
N GLY A 50 -1.47 -6.28 20.30
CA GLY A 50 -1.91 -7.29 21.26
C GLY A 50 -0.82 -8.32 21.55
N HIS A 51 -1.08 -9.25 22.48
CA HIS A 51 -0.09 -10.27 22.88
C HIS A 51 0.30 -11.24 21.76
N ALA A 52 -0.59 -11.44 20.77
CA ALA A 52 -0.34 -12.29 19.60
C ALA A 52 0.13 -11.49 18.37
N TYR A 53 0.54 -10.24 18.55
CA TYR A 53 1.02 -9.38 17.47
C TYR A 53 2.44 -9.76 17.05
N TRP A 54 2.67 -9.80 15.74
CA TRP A 54 3.99 -10.03 15.14
C TRP A 54 4.26 -9.02 14.02
N GLN A 55 5.54 -8.77 13.76
CA GLN A 55 6.01 -7.92 12.66
C GLN A 55 7.17 -8.60 11.96
N GLN A 56 7.20 -8.53 10.64
CA GLN A 56 8.34 -9.03 9.88
C GLN A 56 9.54 -8.10 10.01
N ARG A 57 10.73 -8.66 9.86
CA ARG A 57 11.98 -7.90 9.84
C ARG A 57 12.83 -8.33 8.66
N ALA A 58 13.44 -7.36 8.00
CA ALA A 58 14.43 -7.61 6.97
C ALA A 58 15.68 -6.77 7.24
N ASP A 59 16.83 -7.43 7.34
CA ASP A 59 18.12 -6.77 7.49
C ASP A 59 18.86 -6.78 6.16
N TYR A 60 19.47 -5.66 5.80
CA TYR A 60 20.12 -5.48 4.51
C TYR A 60 21.59 -5.13 4.70
N LYS A 61 22.46 -5.81 3.94
CA LYS A 61 23.86 -5.41 3.77
C LYS A 61 24.15 -5.28 2.30
N LEU A 62 24.13 -4.05 1.80
CA LEU A 62 24.30 -3.73 0.40
C LEU A 62 25.65 -3.04 0.17
N ARG A 63 26.31 -3.38 -0.94
CA ARG A 63 27.45 -2.66 -1.49
C ARG A 63 27.10 -2.27 -2.90
N ALA A 64 27.30 -1.00 -3.22
CA ALA A 64 27.05 -0.45 -4.54
C ALA A 64 28.25 0.38 -4.99
N THR A 65 28.48 0.43 -6.30
CA THR A 65 29.53 1.21 -6.94
C THR A 65 28.92 1.92 -8.15
N LEU A 66 29.14 3.23 -8.20
CA LEU A 66 28.76 4.05 -9.34
C LEU A 66 29.88 3.99 -10.40
N ASP A 67 29.55 3.53 -11.60
CA ASP A 67 30.41 3.62 -12.78
C ASP A 67 29.88 4.76 -13.66
N GLU A 68 30.49 5.94 -13.55
CA GLU A 68 30.08 7.15 -14.28
C GLU A 68 30.29 7.01 -15.79
N ALA A 69 31.39 6.36 -16.21
CA ALA A 69 31.71 6.17 -17.61
C ALA A 69 30.68 5.29 -18.32
N LYS A 70 30.21 4.24 -17.64
CA LYS A 70 29.14 3.35 -18.14
C LYS A 70 27.74 3.82 -17.75
N ARG A 71 27.61 4.87 -16.94
CA ARG A 71 26.34 5.42 -16.42
C ARG A 71 25.47 4.35 -15.75
N ARG A 72 26.07 3.51 -14.91
CA ARG A 72 25.36 2.42 -14.21
C ARG A 72 25.81 2.28 -12.76
N ILE A 73 24.96 1.64 -11.95
CA ILE A 73 25.29 1.25 -10.58
C ILE A 73 25.41 -0.26 -10.55
N ASP A 74 26.58 -0.76 -10.20
CA ASP A 74 26.83 -2.18 -9.96
C ASP A 74 26.73 -2.43 -8.45
N GLY A 75 26.06 -3.51 -8.03
CA GLY A 75 25.85 -3.77 -6.62
C GLY A 75 25.70 -5.24 -6.28
N SER A 76 26.01 -5.57 -5.03
CA SER A 76 25.80 -6.88 -4.45
C SER A 76 25.44 -6.73 -2.97
N GLY A 77 24.69 -7.68 -2.43
CA GLY A 77 24.32 -7.62 -1.04
C GLY A 77 23.61 -8.86 -0.55
N SER A 78 23.47 -8.94 0.77
CA SER A 78 22.71 -9.99 1.43
C SER A 78 21.49 -9.38 2.12
N VAL A 79 20.36 -10.08 2.02
CA VAL A 79 19.13 -9.75 2.75
C VAL A 79 18.83 -10.90 3.69
N THR A 80 18.76 -10.61 4.99
CA THR A 80 18.33 -11.58 6.00
C THR A 80 16.89 -11.28 6.37
N TYR A 81 15.97 -12.14 5.94
CA TYR A 81 14.56 -12.02 6.26
C TYR A 81 14.22 -12.88 7.47
N HIS A 82 13.59 -12.26 8.48
CA HIS A 82 13.12 -12.94 9.69
C HIS A 82 11.62 -13.12 9.60
N ASN A 83 11.16 -14.37 9.42
CA ASN A 83 9.74 -14.69 9.45
C ASN A 83 9.28 -14.82 10.92
N ASN A 84 8.63 -13.77 11.44
CA ASN A 84 8.08 -13.77 12.80
C ASN A 84 6.60 -14.19 12.83
N SER A 85 6.00 -14.50 11.67
CA SER A 85 4.63 -15.02 11.65
C SER A 85 4.61 -16.47 12.14
N PRO A 86 3.47 -16.93 12.68
CA PRO A 86 3.27 -18.35 13.01
C PRO A 86 3.16 -19.24 11.76
N ASP A 87 3.00 -18.64 10.58
CA ASP A 87 2.76 -19.34 9.32
C ASP A 87 4.06 -19.61 8.57
N THR A 88 4.10 -20.72 7.83
CA THR A 88 5.24 -21.04 6.97
C THR A 88 5.24 -20.13 5.75
N LEU A 89 6.34 -19.40 5.53
CA LEU A 89 6.53 -18.54 4.37
C LEU A 89 7.16 -19.34 3.22
N SER A 90 6.43 -19.52 2.12
CA SER A 90 6.89 -20.27 0.95
C SER A 90 7.47 -19.41 -0.17
N TYR A 91 7.20 -18.10 -0.17
CA TYR A 91 7.76 -17.16 -1.14
C TYR A 91 7.87 -15.75 -0.55
N LEU A 92 8.76 -14.94 -1.13
CA LEU A 92 8.92 -13.52 -0.81
C LEU A 92 8.67 -12.66 -2.04
N TRP A 93 7.94 -11.55 -1.86
CA TRP A 93 7.82 -10.52 -2.89
C TRP A 93 8.80 -9.38 -2.61
N VAL A 94 9.56 -9.00 -3.64
CA VAL A 94 10.53 -7.90 -3.61
C VAL A 94 10.16 -6.88 -4.68
N GLN A 95 10.15 -5.61 -4.30
CA GLN A 95 9.90 -4.51 -5.22
C GLN A 95 11.16 -4.15 -6.00
N LEU A 96 11.02 -4.08 -7.32
CA LEU A 96 12.03 -3.72 -8.30
C LEU A 96 11.63 -2.41 -8.98
N ASP A 97 11.45 -1.35 -8.20
CA ASP A 97 10.87 -0.08 -8.66
C ASP A 97 11.57 0.52 -9.88
N GLN A 98 12.88 0.39 -9.98
CA GLN A 98 13.63 0.88 -11.14
C GLN A 98 13.15 0.27 -12.46
N ASN A 99 12.50 -0.91 -12.44
CA ASN A 99 11.91 -1.52 -13.63
C ASN A 99 10.82 -0.63 -14.26
N MET A 100 10.29 0.38 -13.56
CA MET A 100 9.41 1.38 -14.14
C MET A 100 10.08 2.21 -15.24
N PHE A 101 11.41 2.27 -15.29
CA PHE A 101 12.16 3.01 -16.30
C PHE A 101 12.52 2.17 -17.53
N ARG A 102 12.30 0.84 -17.49
CA ARG A 102 12.52 -0.04 -18.63
C ARG A 102 11.72 0.40 -19.83
N ALA A 103 12.27 0.18 -21.03
CA ALA A 103 11.62 0.55 -22.28
C ALA A 103 10.24 -0.12 -22.46
N ASP A 104 10.06 -1.32 -21.92
CA ASP A 104 8.83 -2.13 -22.00
C ASP A 104 7.87 -1.92 -20.81
N SER A 105 8.12 -0.93 -19.94
CA SER A 105 7.30 -0.72 -18.75
C SER A 105 5.95 -0.06 -19.06
N ASP A 106 4.93 -0.35 -18.24
CA ASP A 106 3.63 0.33 -18.33
C ASP A 106 3.79 1.84 -18.17
N ASN A 107 4.70 2.28 -17.31
CA ASN A 107 4.99 3.70 -17.07
C ASN A 107 5.49 4.40 -18.35
N ARG A 108 6.24 3.70 -19.21
CA ARG A 108 6.57 4.20 -20.56
C ARG A 108 5.35 4.19 -21.48
N ALA A 109 4.57 3.11 -21.45
CA ALA A 109 3.42 2.91 -22.34
C ALA A 109 2.30 3.94 -22.13
N ILE A 110 2.07 4.39 -20.90
CA ILE A 110 1.03 5.39 -20.57
C ILE A 110 1.55 6.83 -20.59
N SER A 111 2.84 7.04 -20.87
CA SER A 111 3.43 8.38 -20.89
C SER A 111 2.83 9.21 -22.02
N THR A 112 2.12 10.28 -21.67
CA THR A 112 1.51 11.18 -22.64
C THR A 112 2.39 12.40 -22.88
N VAL A 113 2.35 12.88 -24.11
CA VAL A 113 2.99 14.14 -24.53
C VAL A 113 1.91 15.16 -24.85
N PRO A 114 2.11 16.46 -24.56
CA PRO A 114 1.19 17.51 -24.98
C PRO A 114 0.89 17.40 -26.48
N SER A 115 -0.37 17.63 -26.85
CA SER A 115 -0.80 17.51 -28.24
C SER A 115 -0.15 18.58 -29.14
N ARG A 116 -0.15 18.34 -30.45
CA ARG A 116 0.39 19.30 -31.44
C ARG A 116 -0.29 20.67 -31.35
N GLU A 117 -1.58 20.69 -31.00
CA GLU A 117 -2.36 21.91 -30.82
C GLU A 117 -1.95 22.67 -29.54
N ALA A 118 -1.49 21.96 -28.50
CA ALA A 118 -0.90 22.59 -27.32
C ALA A 118 0.45 23.24 -27.67
N TRP A 119 1.24 22.63 -28.56
CA TRP A 119 2.51 23.21 -29.04
C TRP A 119 2.31 24.47 -29.88
N ALA A 120 1.28 24.49 -30.72
CA ALA A 120 1.01 25.61 -31.62
C ALA A 120 0.57 26.90 -30.90
N ARG A 121 0.07 26.79 -29.66
CA ARG A 121 -0.42 27.93 -28.87
C ARG A 121 0.70 28.70 -28.13
N GLY A 122 1.90 28.13 -28.01
CA GLY A 122 3.11 28.85 -27.62
C GLY A 122 3.14 29.42 -26.19
N THR A 123 2.22 29.04 -25.32
CA THR A 123 2.22 29.46 -23.90
C THR A 123 3.17 28.58 -23.08
N GLU A 124 3.94 29.17 -22.16
CA GLU A 124 4.83 28.40 -21.25
C GLU A 124 4.06 27.38 -20.37
N ALA A 125 2.76 27.62 -20.14
CA ALA A 125 1.89 26.75 -19.39
C ALA A 125 1.41 25.52 -20.20
N ASP A 126 1.21 25.66 -21.51
CA ASP A 126 0.64 24.59 -22.36
C ASP A 126 1.66 23.93 -23.30
N GLY A 127 2.83 24.54 -23.49
CA GLY A 127 3.93 23.99 -24.29
C GLY A 127 4.68 22.85 -23.60
N MET A 128 5.33 21.99 -24.39
CA MET A 128 6.23 20.98 -23.84
C MET A 128 7.52 21.64 -23.33
N ARG A 129 7.80 21.48 -22.03
CA ARG A 129 9.05 21.95 -21.42
C ARG A 129 10.26 21.21 -21.99
N PHE A 130 11.40 21.89 -22.03
CA PHE A 130 12.66 21.31 -22.52
C PHE A 130 13.01 20.02 -21.77
N GLU A 131 12.78 19.98 -20.46
CA GLU A 131 13.01 18.81 -19.61
C GLU A 131 12.12 17.62 -20.01
N ALA A 132 10.86 17.88 -20.37
CA ALA A 132 9.94 16.85 -20.84
C ALA A 132 10.39 16.29 -22.20
N MET A 133 10.79 17.16 -23.13
CA MET A 133 11.36 16.75 -24.42
C MET A 133 12.63 15.91 -24.23
N ARG A 134 13.54 16.39 -23.38
CA ARG A 134 14.78 15.69 -23.04
C ARG A 134 14.48 14.30 -22.47
N PHE A 135 13.55 14.19 -21.52
CA PHE A 135 13.13 12.91 -20.95
C PHE A 135 12.59 11.95 -22.02
N ILE A 136 11.76 12.41 -22.95
CA ILE A 136 11.20 11.57 -24.03
C ILE A 136 12.30 11.05 -24.96
N VAL A 137 13.30 11.87 -25.27
CA VAL A 137 14.41 11.46 -26.14
C VAL A 137 15.35 10.51 -25.40
N GLU A 138 15.80 10.87 -24.20
CA GLU A 138 16.76 10.08 -23.42
C GLU A 138 16.17 8.72 -23.02
N SER A 139 14.88 8.69 -22.65
CA SER A 139 14.18 7.46 -22.25
C SER A 139 14.13 6.36 -23.31
N ARG A 140 14.24 6.71 -24.60
CA ARG A 140 14.27 5.72 -25.69
C ARG A 140 15.57 4.95 -25.75
N THR A 141 16.65 5.54 -25.24
CA THR A 141 18.00 4.96 -25.27
C THR A 141 18.45 4.44 -23.91
N PHE A 142 17.78 4.86 -22.84
CA PHE A 142 18.05 4.42 -21.49
C PHE A 142 17.42 3.05 -21.24
N GLU A 143 18.25 2.03 -21.01
CA GLU A 143 17.75 0.67 -20.75
C GLU A 143 16.88 0.61 -19.48
N GLY A 144 17.34 1.24 -18.40
CA GLY A 144 16.63 1.33 -17.12
C GLY A 144 16.34 -0.02 -16.45
N GLY A 145 15.98 0.02 -15.17
CA GLY A 145 15.63 -1.18 -14.40
C GLY A 145 16.81 -1.94 -13.81
N PHE A 146 16.47 -3.05 -13.16
CA PHE A 146 17.42 -3.96 -12.55
C PHE A 146 17.81 -5.06 -13.52
N ASN A 147 19.11 -5.30 -13.65
CA ASN A 147 19.65 -6.49 -14.27
C ASN A 147 20.18 -7.43 -13.17
N ILE A 148 19.37 -8.42 -12.80
CA ILE A 148 19.72 -9.37 -11.73
C ILE A 148 20.63 -10.44 -12.32
N THR A 149 21.88 -10.44 -11.88
CA THR A 149 22.91 -11.36 -12.38
C THR A 149 22.95 -12.67 -11.60
N ALA A 150 22.69 -12.62 -10.29
CA ALA A 150 22.67 -13.78 -9.41
C ALA A 150 21.73 -13.56 -8.23
N LEU A 151 21.01 -14.61 -7.86
CA LEU A 151 20.21 -14.68 -6.65
C LEU A 151 20.40 -16.06 -6.03
N THR A 152 21.00 -16.10 -4.84
CA THR A 152 21.30 -17.35 -4.12
C THR A 152 20.81 -17.28 -2.69
N ASP A 153 20.60 -18.44 -2.08
CA ASP A 153 20.37 -18.56 -0.65
C ASP A 153 21.68 -18.34 0.15
N GLY A 154 21.59 -18.44 1.48
CA GLY A 154 22.75 -18.33 2.37
C GLY A 154 23.78 -19.46 2.21
N GLY A 155 23.40 -20.58 1.59
CA GLY A 155 24.26 -21.71 1.26
C GLY A 155 24.87 -21.65 -0.15
N GLY A 156 24.54 -20.62 -0.94
CA GLY A 156 25.01 -20.44 -2.31
C GLY A 156 24.18 -21.18 -3.37
N GLN A 157 23.05 -21.79 -3.02
CA GLN A 157 22.17 -22.43 -3.99
C GLN A 157 21.35 -21.38 -4.73
N PRO A 158 21.17 -21.50 -6.06
CA PRO A 158 20.36 -20.56 -6.83
C PRO A 158 18.89 -20.65 -6.41
N LEU A 159 18.28 -19.50 -6.13
CA LEU A 159 16.86 -19.41 -5.80
C LEU A 159 16.03 -19.25 -7.07
N LYS A 160 14.90 -19.94 -7.12
CA LYS A 160 13.93 -19.76 -8.20
C LYS A 160 13.18 -18.45 -7.98
N TYR A 161 13.05 -17.65 -9.03
CA TYR A 161 12.29 -16.41 -8.97
C TYR A 161 11.53 -16.14 -10.27
N THR A 162 10.53 -15.27 -10.19
CA THR A 162 9.76 -14.77 -11.34
C THR A 162 9.60 -13.26 -11.21
N ILE A 163 9.94 -12.52 -12.26
CA ILE A 163 9.77 -11.07 -12.32
C ILE A 163 8.52 -10.76 -13.14
N ASN A 164 7.58 -10.06 -12.52
CA ASN A 164 6.42 -9.47 -13.17
C ASN A 164 6.51 -7.95 -13.01
N LYS A 165 6.99 -7.27 -14.06
CA LYS A 165 7.18 -5.81 -14.11
C LYS A 165 8.06 -5.32 -12.94
N THR A 166 7.49 -4.57 -12.01
CA THR A 166 8.18 -4.04 -10.81
C THR A 166 8.12 -4.99 -9.61
N MET A 167 7.53 -6.17 -9.75
CA MET A 167 7.40 -7.13 -8.65
C MET A 167 8.19 -8.39 -8.96
N MET A 168 9.03 -8.83 -8.02
CA MET A 168 9.75 -10.10 -8.11
C MET A 168 9.27 -11.05 -7.01
N ARG A 169 8.85 -12.25 -7.41
CA ARG A 169 8.56 -13.36 -6.49
C ARG A 169 9.77 -14.27 -6.40
N ILE A 170 10.26 -14.50 -5.19
CA ILE A 170 11.32 -15.47 -4.90
C ILE A 170 10.66 -16.67 -4.22
N ASP A 171 10.81 -17.87 -4.78
CA ASP A 171 10.36 -19.10 -4.14
C ASP A 171 11.41 -19.52 -3.11
N LEU A 172 10.98 -19.70 -1.86
CA LEU A 172 11.85 -20.12 -0.76
C LEU A 172 11.93 -21.66 -0.73
N PRO A 173 13.11 -22.24 -0.41
CA PRO A 173 13.31 -23.69 -0.34
C PRO A 173 12.61 -24.34 0.85
#